data_AF-A0A2N5M394-F1
#
_entry.id   AF-A0A2N5M394-F1
#
_cell.length_a   1.000
_cell.length_b   1.000
_cell.length_c   1.000
_cell.angle_alpha   90.00
_cell.angle_beta   90.00
_cell.angle_gamma   90.00
#
_symmetry.space_group_name_H-M   'P 1'
#
loop_
_entity.id
_entity.type
_entity.pdbx_description
1 polymer ?
#
loop_
_entity_poly.entity_id
_entity_poly.type
_entity_poly.pdbx_seq_one_letter_code
_entity_poly.pdbx_strand_id
1 'polypeptide(L)'
;MKNRNENMDSERAKRIAMGDQSTSQFNWYYEDHITSIVRRAEREGQFDLIKGKDLVLDPDMAYNPDKQFNKVLKDNGILPRWVELSREIDHLKQELRMFDDRYNIERSVKMINKKVMDYNLGCPSTAQKSGIRLEDYLRDKGL
;
A
#
# COMPACT_ATOMS: atom_id res chain seq x y z
N MET A 1 -17.46 -7.96 57.18
CA MET A 1 -18.18 -8.28 55.93
C MET A 1 -17.62 -7.39 54.82
N LYS A 2 -16.52 -7.79 54.17
CA LYS A 2 -15.99 -7.12 52.97
C LYS A 2 -16.04 -8.09 51.80
N ASN A 3 -16.97 -7.79 50.89
CA ASN A 3 -16.83 -7.83 49.44
C ASN A 3 -16.47 -9.17 48.75
N ARG A 4 -17.48 -10.04 48.59
CA ARG A 4 -17.46 -11.10 47.56
C ARG A 4 -17.38 -10.54 46.14
N ASN A 5 -17.94 -9.34 45.89
CA ASN A 5 -17.87 -8.69 44.57
C ASN A 5 -16.45 -8.25 44.20
N GLU A 6 -15.67 -7.71 45.15
CA GLU A 6 -14.26 -7.34 44.88
C GLU A 6 -13.40 -8.56 44.54
N ASN A 7 -13.71 -9.73 45.11
CA ASN A 7 -13.01 -10.98 44.79
C ASN A 7 -13.32 -11.49 43.37
N MET A 8 -14.54 -11.31 42.89
CA MET A 8 -14.94 -11.74 41.54
C MET A 8 -14.33 -10.86 40.44
N ASP A 9 -14.23 -9.55 40.68
CA ASP A 9 -13.56 -8.62 39.76
C ASP A 9 -12.04 -8.80 39.77
N SER A 10 -11.45 -9.08 40.94
CA SER A 10 -10.04 -9.49 41.08
C SER A 10 -9.73 -10.78 40.33
N GLU A 11 -10.59 -11.79 40.40
CA GLU A 11 -10.43 -13.03 39.64
C GLU A 11 -10.60 -12.84 38.13
N ARG A 12 -11.55 -12.02 37.69
CA ARG A 12 -11.70 -11.65 36.27
C ARG A 12 -10.48 -10.91 35.75
N ALA A 13 -9.96 -9.95 36.51
CA ALA A 13 -8.73 -9.23 36.17
C ALA A 13 -7.51 -10.17 36.10
N LYS A 14 -7.40 -11.14 37.03
CA LYS A 14 -6.35 -12.17 37.02
C LYS A 14 -6.46 -13.12 35.82
N ARG A 15 -7.67 -13.49 35.38
CA ARG A 15 -7.87 -14.33 34.17
C ARG A 15 -7.64 -13.58 32.87
N ILE A 16 -7.86 -12.26 32.84
CA ILE A 16 -7.50 -11.41 31.71
C ILE A 16 -5.97 -11.26 31.63
N ALA A 17 -5.30 -11.08 32.77
CA ALA A 17 -3.84 -10.98 32.85
C ALA A 17 -3.13 -12.32 32.57
N MET A 18 -3.72 -13.46 32.95
CA MET A 18 -3.25 -14.79 32.58
C MET A 18 -3.84 -15.20 31.23
N GLY A 19 -3.39 -14.53 30.17
CA GLY A 19 -3.52 -15.05 28.81
C GLY A 19 -3.05 -16.51 28.75
N ASP A 20 -3.75 -17.31 27.95
CA ASP A 20 -3.55 -18.73 27.74
C ASP A 20 -2.05 -19.11 27.72
N GLN A 21 -1.57 -19.73 28.81
CA GLN A 21 -0.15 -19.97 29.07
C GLN A 21 0.44 -21.11 28.21
N SER A 22 -0.07 -21.36 27.00
CA SER A 22 0.45 -22.42 26.13
C SER A 22 1.61 -21.99 25.21
N THR A 23 1.96 -20.70 25.13
CA THR A 23 3.15 -20.24 24.39
C THR A 23 4.32 -19.92 25.31
N SER A 24 4.96 -20.98 25.82
CA SER A 24 6.25 -20.90 26.51
C SER A 24 7.37 -20.76 25.47
N GLN A 25 7.85 -19.53 25.26
CA GLN A 25 9.27 -19.14 25.14
C GLN A 25 9.35 -17.71 24.59
N PHE A 26 10.22 -16.93 25.24
CA PHE A 26 10.51 -15.50 25.06
C PHE A 26 10.33 -14.97 23.64
N ASN A 27 9.47 -13.95 23.49
CA ASN A 27 9.54 -13.02 22.37
C ASN A 27 8.93 -11.69 22.84
N TRP A 28 9.39 -10.59 22.27
CA TRP A 28 8.77 -9.28 22.48
C TRP A 28 7.41 -9.26 21.79
N TYR A 29 6.43 -9.97 22.37
CA TYR A 29 5.16 -10.28 21.74
C TYR A 29 4.30 -9.01 21.68
N TYR A 30 4.08 -8.51 20.46
CA TYR A 30 2.95 -7.64 20.17
C TYR A 30 1.68 -8.37 20.60
N GLU A 31 1.03 -7.88 21.65
CA GLU A 31 -0.25 -8.42 22.09
C GLU A 31 -1.33 -7.87 21.17
N ASP A 32 -1.76 -8.66 20.19
CA ASP A 32 -2.85 -8.29 19.31
C ASP A 32 -4.18 -8.36 20.08
N HIS A 33 -4.50 -7.25 20.76
CA HIS A 33 -5.72 -7.10 21.55
C HIS A 33 -6.99 -7.27 20.71
N ILE A 34 -6.95 -7.01 19.40
CA ILE A 34 -8.10 -7.26 18.52
C ILE A 34 -8.30 -8.77 18.37
N THR A 35 -7.23 -9.52 18.06
CA THR A 35 -7.31 -10.99 17.99
C THR A 35 -7.77 -11.61 19.30
N SER A 36 -7.35 -11.09 20.46
CA SER A 36 -7.80 -11.62 21.75
C SER A 36 -9.28 -11.34 22.05
N ILE A 37 -9.78 -10.16 21.67
CA ILE A 37 -11.21 -9.81 21.73
C ILE A 37 -12.03 -10.75 20.84
N VAL A 38 -11.59 -10.98 19.59
CA VAL A 38 -12.28 -11.87 18.65
C VAL A 38 -12.37 -13.29 19.20
N ARG A 39 -11.24 -13.87 19.64
CA ARG A 39 -11.20 -15.23 20.23
C ARG A 39 -12.06 -15.39 21.47
N ARG A 40 -12.23 -14.32 22.25
CA ARG A 40 -13.12 -14.33 23.42
C ARG A 40 -14.59 -14.35 22.99
N ALA A 41 -14.96 -13.52 22.02
CA ALA A 41 -16.31 -13.48 21.47
C ALA A 41 -16.70 -14.81 20.79
N GLU A 42 -15.75 -15.49 20.12
CA GLU A 42 -15.93 -16.85 19.58
C GLU A 42 -16.25 -17.88 20.69
N ARG A 43 -15.46 -17.89 21.77
CA ARG A 43 -15.70 -18.80 22.92
C ARG A 43 -17.02 -18.53 23.63
N GLU A 44 -17.43 -17.27 23.70
CA GLU A 44 -18.69 -16.86 24.31
C GLU A 44 -19.90 -17.09 23.38
N GLY A 45 -19.69 -17.63 22.17
CA GLY A 45 -20.76 -17.92 21.21
C GLY A 45 -21.46 -16.67 20.68
N GLN A 46 -20.83 -15.49 20.78
CA GLN A 46 -21.46 -14.23 20.36
C GLN A 46 -21.69 -14.16 18.85
N PHE A 47 -20.99 -15.00 18.07
CA PHE A 47 -21.15 -15.12 16.62
C PHE A 47 -22.27 -16.09 16.20
N ASP A 48 -22.80 -16.92 17.10
CA ASP A 48 -23.78 -17.98 16.78
C ASP A 48 -25.16 -17.41 16.38
N LEU A 49 -25.51 -16.23 16.90
CA LEU A 49 -26.75 -15.52 16.54
C LEU A 49 -26.68 -14.83 15.18
N ILE A 50 -25.47 -14.65 14.64
CA ILE A 50 -25.25 -13.84 13.45
C ILE A 50 -25.27 -14.77 12.23
N LYS A 51 -26.44 -14.91 11.60
CA LYS A 51 -26.55 -15.51 10.25
C LYS A 51 -26.09 -14.48 9.21
N GLY A 52 -24.81 -14.13 9.26
CA GLY A 52 -24.17 -13.29 8.24
C GLY A 52 -24.08 -14.04 6.92
N LYS A 53 -24.06 -13.29 5.82
CA LYS A 53 -23.65 -13.83 4.52
C LYS A 53 -22.20 -14.31 4.65
N ASP A 54 -21.88 -15.50 4.16
CA ASP A 54 -20.52 -16.03 4.20
C ASP A 54 -19.55 -14.99 3.60
N LEU A 55 -18.61 -14.54 4.43
CA LEU A 55 -17.55 -13.66 3.97
C LEU A 55 -16.57 -14.52 3.18
N VAL A 56 -16.77 -14.57 1.86
CA VAL A 56 -15.80 -15.20 0.95
C VAL A 56 -14.59 -14.28 0.87
N LEU A 57 -13.67 -14.46 1.80
CA LEU A 57 -12.34 -13.87 1.72
C LEU A 57 -11.60 -14.59 0.61
N ASP A 58 -11.11 -13.84 -0.37
CA ASP A 58 -10.19 -14.37 -1.37
C ASP A 58 -8.90 -14.80 -0.64
N PRO A 59 -8.57 -16.10 -0.60
CA PRO A 59 -7.39 -16.59 0.11
C PRO A 59 -6.09 -15.99 -0.41
N ASP A 60 -6.06 -15.58 -1.69
CA ASP A 60 -4.89 -14.95 -2.31
C ASP A 60 -4.77 -13.44 -1.98
N MET A 61 -5.85 -12.83 -1.49
CA MET A 61 -5.86 -11.45 -0.97
C MET A 61 -5.77 -11.38 0.55
N ALA A 62 -6.12 -12.46 1.26
CA ALA A 62 -5.91 -12.54 2.69
C ALA A 62 -4.42 -12.38 2.98
N TYR A 63 -4.06 -11.45 3.87
CA TYR A 63 -2.68 -11.17 4.28
C TYR A 63 -1.72 -10.52 3.25
N ASN A 64 -2.20 -10.07 2.08
CA ASN A 64 -1.36 -9.26 1.16
C ASN A 64 -1.91 -7.83 1.00
N PRO A 65 -1.38 -6.85 1.77
CA PRO A 65 -1.88 -5.48 1.75
C PRO A 65 -1.72 -4.81 0.38
N ASP A 66 -0.65 -5.11 -0.36
CA ASP A 66 -0.41 -4.55 -1.69
C ASP A 66 -1.43 -5.03 -2.72
N LYS A 67 -1.78 -6.33 -2.69
CA LYS A 67 -2.83 -6.89 -3.57
C LYS A 67 -4.19 -6.28 -3.28
N GLN A 68 -4.54 -6.13 -1.99
CA GLN A 68 -5.79 -5.50 -1.58
C GLN A 68 -5.86 -4.04 -2.06
N PHE A 69 -4.79 -3.28 -1.84
CA PHE A 69 -4.70 -1.90 -2.31
C PHE A 69 -4.86 -1.78 -3.83
N ASN A 70 -4.12 -2.58 -4.60
CA ASN A 70 -4.20 -2.56 -6.06
C ASN A 70 -5.59 -2.96 -6.58
N LYS A 71 -6.27 -3.91 -5.92
CA LYS A 71 -7.66 -4.27 -6.26
C LYS A 71 -8.60 -3.09 -6.04
N VAL A 72 -8.52 -2.43 -4.88
CA VAL A 72 -9.35 -1.26 -4.57
C VAL A 72 -9.14 -0.16 -5.60
N LEU A 73 -7.90 0.15 -5.97
CA LEU A 73 -7.62 1.12 -7.03
C LEU A 73 -8.27 0.72 -8.36
N LYS A 74 -8.11 -0.54 -8.77
CA LYS A 74 -8.67 -1.07 -10.02
C LYS A 74 -10.20 -1.03 -10.04
N ASP A 75 -10.85 -1.43 -8.95
CA ASP A 75 -12.31 -1.48 -8.83
C ASP A 75 -12.92 -0.07 -8.87
N ASN A 76 -12.15 0.95 -8.47
CA ASN A 76 -12.53 2.36 -8.57
C ASN A 76 -12.07 3.02 -9.88
N GLY A 77 -11.48 2.27 -10.82
CA GLY A 77 -10.98 2.80 -12.09
C GLY A 77 -9.79 3.78 -11.94
N ILE A 78 -9.09 3.74 -10.80
CA ILE A 78 -7.95 4.60 -10.52
C ILE A 78 -6.71 4.01 -11.18
N LEU A 79 -6.08 4.80 -12.04
CA LEU A 79 -4.83 4.43 -12.69
C LEU A 79 -3.67 4.61 -11.71
N PRO A 80 -2.70 3.68 -11.68
CA PRO A 80 -1.47 3.90 -10.94
C PRO A 80 -0.77 5.18 -11.42
N ARG A 81 -0.18 5.93 -10.49
CA ARG A 81 0.48 7.20 -10.76
C ARG A 81 1.53 7.14 -11.89
N TRP A 82 2.29 6.05 -11.97
CA TRP A 82 3.29 5.88 -13.03
C TRP A 82 2.65 5.78 -14.42
N VAL A 83 1.42 5.28 -14.55
CA VAL A 83 0.69 5.24 -15.83
C VAL A 83 0.29 6.65 -16.26
N GLU A 84 -0.15 7.49 -15.33
CA GLU A 84 -0.42 8.91 -15.59
C GLU A 84 0.85 9.64 -16.06
N LEU A 85 1.95 9.43 -15.33
CA LEU A 85 3.25 10.00 -15.67
C LEU A 85 3.72 9.56 -17.06
N SER A 86 3.47 8.30 -17.46
CA SER A 86 3.80 7.86 -18.83
C SER A 86 3.12 8.74 -19.88
N ARG A 87 1.81 8.99 -19.73
CA ARG A 87 1.04 9.79 -20.68
C ARG A 87 1.54 11.23 -20.72
N GLU A 88 1.86 11.79 -19.57
CA GLU A 88 2.40 13.15 -19.46
C GLU A 88 3.79 13.25 -20.11
N ILE A 89 4.68 12.27 -19.89
CA ILE A 89 5.99 12.20 -20.54
C ILE A 89 5.82 12.14 -22.06
N ASP A 90 4.89 11.33 -22.56
CA ASP A 90 4.67 11.16 -23.99
C ASP A 90 4.12 12.47 -24.61
N HIS A 91 3.24 13.20 -23.91
CA HIS A 91 2.78 14.53 -24.32
C HIS A 91 3.93 15.55 -24.36
N LEU A 92 4.73 15.64 -23.30
CA LEU A 92 5.88 16.55 -23.24
C LEU A 92 6.91 16.25 -24.35
N LYS A 93 7.10 14.98 -24.70
CA LYS A 93 7.95 14.57 -25.83
C LYS A 93 7.39 15.03 -27.18
N GLN A 94 6.07 15.12 -27.33
CA GLN A 94 5.45 15.69 -28.52
C GLN A 94 5.66 17.21 -28.57
N GLU A 95 5.41 17.90 -27.45
CA GLU A 95 5.66 19.35 -27.35
C GLU A 95 7.12 19.71 -27.61
N LEU A 96 8.06 18.90 -27.11
CA LEU A 96 9.50 19.08 -27.33
C LEU A 96 9.87 19.19 -28.81
N ARG A 97 9.16 18.50 -29.69
CA ARG A 97 9.43 18.50 -31.14
C ARG A 97 9.06 19.84 -31.79
N MET A 98 8.14 20.58 -31.18
CA MET A 98 7.62 21.86 -31.68
C MET A 98 8.54 23.04 -31.36
N PHE A 99 9.51 22.87 -30.45
CA PHE A 99 10.50 23.91 -30.16
C PHE A 99 11.67 23.85 -31.16
N ASP A 100 12.11 25.04 -31.57
CA ASP A 100 13.27 25.23 -32.45
C ASP A 100 14.38 26.06 -31.77
N ASP A 101 14.09 26.65 -30.62
CA ASP A 101 15.09 27.38 -29.84
C ASP A 101 15.75 26.50 -28.78
N ARG A 102 17.07 26.65 -28.65
CA ARG A 102 17.90 25.86 -27.73
C ARG A 102 17.44 25.99 -26.27
N TYR A 103 17.03 27.17 -25.84
CA TYR A 103 16.62 27.42 -24.46
C TYR A 103 15.39 26.60 -24.05
N ASN A 104 14.32 26.62 -24.86
CA ASN A 104 13.10 25.87 -24.58
C ASN A 104 13.33 24.36 -24.69
N ILE A 105 14.20 23.92 -25.61
CA ILE A 105 14.61 22.52 -25.73
C ILE A 105 15.31 22.06 -24.45
N GLU A 106 16.33 22.79 -23.99
CA GLU A 106 17.08 22.45 -22.77
C GLU A 106 16.17 22.37 -21.54
N ARG A 107 15.29 23.36 -21.39
CA ARG A 107 14.31 23.40 -20.30
C ARG A 107 13.35 22.20 -20.34
N SER A 108 12.83 21.89 -21.53
CA SER A 108 11.86 20.81 -21.72
C SER A 108 12.50 19.43 -21.53
N VAL A 109 13.71 19.20 -22.03
CA VAL A 109 14.49 17.96 -21.81
C VAL A 109 14.72 17.73 -20.31
N LYS A 110 15.11 18.77 -19.57
CA LYS A 110 15.30 18.68 -18.11
C LYS A 110 14.00 18.31 -17.39
N MET A 111 12.87 18.91 -17.79
CA MET A 111 11.55 18.59 -17.24
C MET A 111 11.16 17.13 -17.52
N ILE A 112 11.34 16.68 -18.77
CA ILE A 112 11.04 15.31 -19.19
C ILE A 112 11.88 14.31 -18.41
N ASN A 113 13.19 14.53 -18.29
CA ASN A 113 14.09 13.62 -17.58
C ASN A 113 13.75 13.52 -16.09
N LYS A 114 13.34 14.62 -15.46
CA LYS A 114 12.85 14.59 -14.07
C LYS A 114 11.62 13.69 -13.94
N LYS A 115 10.64 13.84 -14.84
CA LYS A 115 9.43 12.99 -14.84
C LYS A 115 9.73 11.53 -15.18
N VAL A 116 10.68 11.26 -16.08
CA VAL A 116 11.15 9.90 -16.38
C VAL A 116 11.78 9.27 -15.14
N MET A 117 12.53 10.02 -14.34
CA MET A 117 13.07 9.53 -13.07
C MET A 117 11.95 9.15 -12.10
N ASP A 118 10.99 10.06 -11.87
CA ASP A 118 9.85 9.82 -10.98
C ASP A 118 9.00 8.61 -11.45
N TYR A 119 8.81 8.49 -12.76
CA TYR A 119 8.16 7.34 -13.40
C TYR A 119 8.92 6.04 -13.13
N ASN A 120 10.24 6.02 -13.33
CA ASN A 120 11.08 4.83 -13.18
C ASN A 120 11.17 4.34 -11.73
N LEU A 121 11.05 5.26 -10.76
CA LEU A 121 10.96 4.93 -9.33
C LEU A 121 9.63 4.25 -8.97
N GLY A 122 8.56 4.57 -9.70
CA GLY A 122 7.22 4.04 -9.45
C GLY A 122 6.82 2.83 -10.29
N CYS A 123 7.59 2.49 -11.34
CA CYS A 123 7.25 1.39 -12.24
C CYS A 123 8.17 0.18 -12.05
N PRO A 124 7.71 -1.03 -12.42
CA PRO A 124 8.58 -2.21 -12.52
C PRO A 124 9.77 -1.98 -13.45
N SER A 125 10.89 -2.67 -13.21
CA SER A 125 12.11 -2.54 -14.01
C SER A 125 11.90 -2.76 -15.51
N THR A 126 10.99 -3.67 -15.88
CA THR A 126 10.62 -3.98 -17.27
C THR A 126 9.90 -2.84 -17.99
N ALA A 127 9.28 -1.92 -17.24
CA ALA A 127 8.50 -0.81 -17.78
C ALA A 127 9.28 0.53 -17.78
N GLN A 128 10.52 0.55 -17.29
CA GLN A 128 11.33 1.76 -17.18
C GLN A 128 11.60 2.40 -18.54
N LYS A 129 11.60 3.74 -18.58
CA LYS A 129 11.87 4.55 -19.77
C LYS A 129 13.27 5.14 -19.71
N SER A 130 13.91 5.26 -20.87
CA SER A 130 15.15 6.03 -21.01
C SER A 130 14.87 7.54 -21.02
N GLY A 131 15.79 8.29 -20.40
CA GLY A 131 15.83 9.74 -20.52
C GLY A 131 16.38 10.19 -21.87
N ILE A 132 16.26 11.49 -22.14
CA ILE A 132 16.78 12.16 -23.32
C ILE A 132 18.14 12.78 -22.98
N ARG A 133 19.17 12.47 -23.78
CA ARG A 133 20.46 13.16 -23.71
C ARG A 133 20.38 14.42 -24.56
N LEU A 134 20.69 15.56 -23.96
CA LEU A 134 20.49 16.86 -24.59
C LEU A 134 21.40 17.03 -25.82
N GLU A 135 22.65 16.63 -25.71
CA GLU A 135 23.66 16.78 -26.77
C GLU A 135 23.30 15.96 -28.00
N ASP A 136 22.80 14.75 -27.79
CA ASP A 136 22.36 13.86 -28.86
C ASP A 136 21.10 14.43 -29.54
N TYR A 137 20.14 14.95 -28.76
CA TYR A 137 18.91 15.55 -29.30
C TYR A 137 19.16 16.82 -30.13
N LEU A 138 20.04 17.71 -29.67
CA LEU A 138 20.41 18.93 -30.40
C LEU A 138 21.11 18.59 -31.73
N ARG A 139 22.02 17.62 -31.70
CA ARG A 139 22.71 17.11 -32.90
C ARG A 139 21.71 16.60 -33.94
N ASP A 140 20.73 15.82 -33.53
CA ASP A 140 19.70 15.26 -34.43
C ASP A 140 18.78 16.35 -35.02
N LYS A 141 18.53 17.44 -34.28
CA LYS A 141 17.79 18.61 -34.75
C LYS A 141 18.63 19.56 -35.63
N GLY A 142 19.94 19.39 -35.68
CA GLY A 142 20.85 20.27 -36.43
C GLY A 142 21.12 21.62 -35.75
N LEU A 143 21.02 21.68 -34.42
CA LEU A 143 21.26 22.87 -33.58
C LEU A 143 22.55 22.79 -32.77
#